data_AF-I2CQC1-F1
#
_entry.id   AF-I2CQC1-F1
#
_cell.length_a   1.000
_cell.length_b   1.000
_cell.length_c   1.000
_cell.angle_alpha   90.00
_cell.angle_beta   90.00
_cell.angle_gamma   90.00
#
_symmetry.space_group_name_H-M   'P 1'
#
loop_
_entity.id
_entity.type
_entity.pdbx_description
1 polymer ?
#
loop_
_entity_poly.entity_id
_entity_poly.type
_entity_poly.pdbx_seq_one_letter_code
_entity_poly.pdbx_strand_id
1 'polypeptide(L)'
;EEEEEDGWEPPPPGPEAPHGPAPLNPSNNCVAVGLASGNFPLEGYMPGWDASSYAFHSDDGGIFHGTGIKVRYYGSPYGPGDVVGCGLDYRSKEIFFTLNGEYLGVAFKVGGGDERDQ
;
A
#
# COMPACT_ATOMS: atom_id res chain seq x y z
N GLU A 1 31.07 -6.95 -7.88
CA GLU A 1 29.91 -7.85 -7.82
C GLU A 1 28.72 -6.94 -7.98
N GLU A 2 28.20 -6.91 -9.20
CA GLU A 2 27.15 -5.97 -9.60
C GLU A 2 25.83 -6.54 -9.11
N GLU A 3 25.12 -5.78 -8.27
CA GLU A 3 23.80 -6.15 -7.77
C GLU A 3 22.82 -6.08 -8.94
N GLU A 4 22.28 -7.24 -9.32
CA GLU A 4 21.18 -7.33 -10.26
C GLU A 4 19.97 -6.68 -9.61
N GLU A 5 19.66 -5.42 -9.97
CA GLU A 5 18.35 -4.85 -9.66
C GLU A 5 17.31 -5.61 -10.48
N ASP A 6 16.58 -6.49 -9.80
CA ASP A 6 15.46 -7.26 -10.34
C ASP A 6 14.42 -6.28 -10.92
N GLY A 7 14.53 -6.08 -12.23
CA GLY A 7 13.76 -5.13 -13.03
C GLY A 7 12.27 -5.46 -13.02
N TRP A 8 11.58 -5.02 -11.97
CA TRP A 8 10.13 -4.95 -11.95
C TRP A 8 9.66 -3.93 -13.00
N GLU A 9 9.21 -4.42 -14.15
CA GLU A 9 8.46 -3.61 -15.10
C GLU A 9 6.99 -3.53 -14.65
N PRO A 10 6.39 -2.34 -14.59
CA PRO A 10 4.97 -2.22 -14.27
C PRO A 10 4.14 -2.97 -15.31
N PRO A 11 2.99 -3.56 -14.94
CA PRO A 11 2.12 -4.21 -15.90
C PRO A 11 1.74 -3.23 -17.01
N PRO A 12 1.61 -3.71 -18.27
CA PRO A 12 1.14 -2.87 -19.35
C PRO A 12 -0.21 -2.25 -18.96
N PRO A 13 -0.47 -0.98 -19.29
CA PRO A 13 -1.72 -0.35 -18.92
C PRO A 13 -2.88 -1.20 -19.45
N GLY A 14 -3.74 -1.65 -18.55
CA GLY A 14 -5.03 -2.24 -18.89
C GLY A 14 -5.86 -1.24 -19.70
N PRO A 15 -7.01 -1.66 -20.26
CA PRO A 15 -7.92 -0.73 -20.94
C PRO A 15 -8.17 0.45 -20.00
N GLU A 16 -7.68 1.62 -20.40
CA GLU A 16 -7.57 2.81 -19.58
C GLU A 16 -8.82 2.97 -18.71
N ALA A 17 -8.64 2.85 -17.39
CA ALA A 17 -9.57 3.50 -16.48
C ALA A 17 -9.72 4.95 -16.98
N PRO A 18 -10.93 5.54 -16.97
CA PRO A 18 -11.21 6.82 -17.65
C PRO A 18 -10.41 8.03 -17.11
N HIS A 19 -9.47 7.79 -16.20
CA HIS A 19 -8.57 8.74 -15.61
C HIS A 19 -7.15 8.15 -15.78
N GLY A 20 -6.30 8.79 -16.58
CA GLY A 20 -4.89 8.43 -16.73
C GLY A 20 -4.15 8.43 -15.37
N PRO A 21 -2.87 8.00 -15.31
CA PRO A 21 -2.16 7.90 -14.04
C PRO A 21 -2.25 9.24 -13.29
N ALA A 22 -2.70 9.19 -12.03
CA ALA A 22 -2.81 10.38 -11.20
C ALA A 22 -1.44 11.09 -11.18
N PRO A 23 -1.37 12.40 -11.45
CA PRO A 23 -0.10 13.12 -11.40
C PRO A 23 0.51 12.98 -10.00
N LEU A 24 1.82 12.75 -9.94
CA LEU A 24 2.57 12.78 -8.68
C LEU A 24 2.23 14.09 -7.96
N ASN A 25 1.72 13.99 -6.73
CA ASN A 25 1.30 15.16 -5.97
C ASN A 25 2.54 15.88 -5.43
N PRO A 26 2.90 17.09 -5.91
CA PRO A 26 4.08 17.82 -5.41
C PRO A 26 3.85 18.45 -4.01
N SER A 27 2.64 18.31 -3.45
CA SER A 27 2.34 18.69 -2.07
C SER A 27 2.49 17.50 -1.14
N ASN A 28 2.92 17.72 0.11
CA ASN A 28 2.97 16.74 1.21
C ASN A 28 1.57 16.19 1.62
N ASN A 29 0.60 16.21 0.70
CA ASN A 29 -0.76 15.74 0.94
C ASN A 29 -0.83 14.27 0.51
N CYS A 30 -0.84 13.39 1.51
CA CYS A 30 -1.03 11.96 1.34
C CYS A 30 -2.38 11.55 1.95
N VAL A 31 -3.09 10.66 1.24
CA VAL A 31 -4.18 9.87 1.78
C VAL A 31 -3.65 8.43 1.92
N ALA A 32 -3.94 7.81 3.05
CA ALA A 32 -3.60 6.41 3.29
C ALA A 32 -4.87 5.61 3.61
N VAL A 33 -5.02 4.46 2.96
CA VAL A 33 -6.12 3.51 3.19
C VAL A 33 -5.55 2.22 3.73
N GLY A 34 -6.17 1.64 4.75
CA GLY A 34 -5.55 0.54 5.50
C GLY A 34 -6.40 -0.11 6.56
N LEU A 35 -5.78 -1.06 7.26
CA LEU A 35 -6.32 -1.73 8.44
C LEU A 35 -5.50 -1.34 9.65
N ALA A 36 -6.16 -1.18 10.79
CA ALA A 36 -5.52 -0.88 12.05
C ALA A 36 -6.21 -1.67 13.17
N SER A 37 -5.44 -2.06 14.19
CA SER A 37 -6.01 -2.56 15.44
C SER A 37 -6.45 -1.39 16.33
N GLY A 38 -7.15 -1.69 17.43
CA GLY A 38 -7.58 -0.68 18.40
C GLY A 38 -6.44 0.07 19.10
N ASN A 39 -5.19 -0.40 18.97
CA ASN A 39 -4.03 0.25 19.60
C ASN A 39 -3.42 1.38 18.74
N PHE A 40 -3.92 1.58 17.53
CA PHE A 40 -3.35 2.58 16.61
C PHE A 40 -3.57 4.02 17.11
N PRO A 41 -2.52 4.86 17.16
CA PRO A 41 -2.65 6.27 17.54
C PRO A 41 -3.42 7.06 16.47
N LEU A 42 -4.52 7.68 16.86
CA LEU A 42 -5.39 8.44 15.93
C LEU A 42 -4.84 9.82 15.55
N GLU A 43 -3.80 10.30 16.23
CA GLU A 43 -3.22 11.62 16.01
C GLU A 43 -1.71 11.51 15.73
N GLY A 44 -1.20 12.29 14.79
CA GLY A 44 0.23 12.38 14.49
C GLY A 44 0.82 11.24 13.64
N TYR A 45 0.02 10.22 13.31
CA TYR A 45 0.43 9.07 12.51
C TYR A 45 -0.51 8.83 11.33
N MET A 46 0.05 8.42 10.19
CA MET A 46 -0.74 7.83 9.11
C MET A 46 -0.86 6.32 9.31
N PRO A 47 -1.96 5.67 8.87
CA PRO A 47 -2.02 4.22 8.78
C PRO A 47 -0.77 3.65 8.10
N GLY A 48 -0.22 2.57 8.64
CA GLY A 48 1.04 1.96 8.20
C GLY A 48 2.30 2.51 8.88
N TRP A 49 2.24 3.65 9.57
CA TRP A 49 3.40 4.24 10.26
C TRP A 49 3.66 3.69 11.66
N ASP A 50 2.80 2.80 12.13
CA ASP A 50 2.89 2.14 13.42
C ASP A 50 2.65 0.63 13.27
N ALA A 51 3.24 -0.17 14.16
CA ALA A 51 3.19 -1.63 14.14
C ALA A 51 1.77 -2.20 14.23
N SER A 52 0.82 -1.41 14.74
CA SER A 52 -0.57 -1.81 14.85
C SER A 52 -1.41 -1.58 13.59
N SER A 53 -0.79 -1.21 12.45
CA SER A 53 -1.49 -0.85 11.21
C SER A 53 -0.74 -1.22 9.92
N TYR A 54 -1.51 -1.37 8.83
CA TYR A 54 -1.04 -1.64 7.46
C TYR A 54 -1.75 -0.69 6.50
N ALA A 55 -1.05 -0.13 5.52
CA ALA A 55 -1.68 0.82 4.59
C ALA A 55 -1.06 0.88 3.20
N PHE A 56 -1.83 1.43 2.27
CA PHE A 56 -1.45 1.84 0.92
C PHE A 56 -1.55 3.35 0.80
N HIS A 57 -0.48 4.03 0.37
CA HIS A 57 -0.34 5.49 0.40
C HIS A 57 -0.45 6.09 -1.00
N SER A 58 -1.14 7.23 -1.09
CA SER A 58 -1.56 7.84 -2.36
C SER A 58 -0.45 8.59 -3.09
N ASP A 59 0.50 9.14 -2.35
CA ASP A 59 1.55 10.03 -2.86
C ASP A 59 2.59 9.27 -3.69
N ASP A 60 2.87 8.02 -3.32
CA ASP A 60 3.94 7.24 -3.92
C ASP A 60 3.54 5.83 -4.40
N GLY A 61 2.27 5.43 -4.20
CA GLY A 61 1.81 4.09 -4.57
C GLY A 61 2.48 2.96 -3.78
N GLY A 62 3.01 3.29 -2.61
CA GLY A 62 3.69 2.37 -1.70
C GLY A 62 2.77 1.80 -0.64
N ILE A 63 3.20 0.67 -0.08
CA ILE A 63 2.59 0.09 1.12
C ILE A 63 3.51 0.23 2.34
N PHE A 64 2.89 0.41 3.50
CA PHE A 64 3.53 0.80 4.74
C PHE A 64 3.04 -0.07 5.90
N HIS A 65 3.96 -0.42 6.80
CA HIS A 65 3.67 -1.13 8.05
C HIS A 65 4.79 -0.88 9.07
N GLY A 66 4.43 -0.61 10.32
CA GLY A 66 5.38 -0.50 11.43
C GLY A 66 6.15 0.81 11.50
N THR A 67 6.40 1.47 10.38
CA THR A 67 7.28 2.65 10.30
C THR A 67 6.78 3.64 9.26
N GLY A 68 7.25 4.89 9.36
CA GLY A 68 7.04 5.92 8.33
C GLY A 68 7.78 5.68 7.01
N ILE A 69 8.40 4.51 6.82
CA ILE A 69 9.20 4.18 5.65
C ILE A 69 8.42 3.19 4.79
N LYS A 70 8.35 3.48 3.49
CA LYS A 70 7.73 2.60 2.49
C LYS A 70 8.38 1.22 2.52
N VAL A 71 7.56 0.18 2.62
CA VAL A 71 8.05 -1.21 2.57
C VAL A 71 8.45 -1.57 1.15
N ARG A 72 7.56 -1.28 0.18
CA ARG A 72 7.82 -1.43 -1.26
C ARG A 72 6.78 -0.66 -2.07
N TYR A 73 7.07 -0.43 -3.34
CA TYR A 73 6.06 -0.07 -4.33
C TYR A 73 5.08 -1.22 -4.51
N TYR A 74 3.81 -0.89 -4.71
CA TYR A 74 2.75 -1.90 -4.75
C TYR A 74 1.69 -1.61 -5.82
N GLY A 75 1.35 -0.35 -6.03
CA GLY A 75 0.46 0.09 -7.10
C GLY A 75 0.87 1.47 -7.62
N SER A 76 0.08 2.01 -8.55
CA SER A 76 0.24 3.41 -8.95
C SER A 76 -0.21 4.36 -7.83
N PRO A 77 0.36 5.57 -7.76
CA PRO A 77 -0.23 6.68 -6.98
C PRO A 77 -1.70 6.90 -7.34
N TYR A 78 -2.48 7.41 -6.39
CA TYR A 78 -3.92 7.63 -6.55
C TYR A 78 -4.35 8.99 -6.00
N GLY A 79 -5.53 9.47 -6.38
CA GLY A 79 -5.97 10.82 -6.04
C GLY A 79 -7.47 11.07 -6.20
N PRO A 80 -7.87 12.35 -6.28
CA PRO A 80 -9.28 12.71 -6.41
C PRO A 80 -9.94 12.04 -7.62
N GLY A 81 -11.03 11.30 -7.36
CA GLY A 81 -11.78 10.55 -8.38
C GLY A 81 -11.50 9.05 -8.36
N ASP A 82 -10.37 8.62 -7.80
CA ASP A 82 -10.06 7.20 -7.65
C ASP A 82 -10.86 6.56 -6.51
N VAL A 83 -11.18 5.27 -6.67
CA VAL A 83 -11.81 4.45 -5.65
C VAL A 83 -10.81 3.42 -5.13
N VAL A 84 -10.42 3.54 -3.86
CA VAL A 84 -9.48 2.63 -3.21
C VAL A 84 -10.21 1.68 -2.26
N GLY A 85 -10.00 0.38 -2.45
CA GLY A 85 -10.48 -0.66 -1.55
C GLY A 85 -9.36 -1.28 -0.74
N CYS A 86 -9.70 -1.84 0.42
CA CYS A 86 -8.82 -2.62 1.27
C CYS A 86 -9.53 -3.90 1.72
N GLY A 87 -8.85 -5.04 1.65
CA GLY A 87 -9.40 -6.34 2.01
C GLY A 87 -8.46 -7.15 2.89
N LEU A 88 -9.05 -7.97 3.76
CA LEU A 88 -8.38 -8.99 4.55
C LEU A 88 -8.99 -10.35 4.23
N ASP A 89 -8.20 -11.24 3.65
CA ASP A 89 -8.56 -12.65 3.50
C ASP A 89 -8.09 -13.43 4.73
N TYR A 90 -9.03 -13.84 5.57
CA TYR A 90 -8.75 -14.62 6.78
C TYR A 90 -8.24 -16.03 6.49
N ARG A 91 -8.55 -16.60 5.32
CA ARG A 91 -8.17 -17.96 4.95
C ARG A 91 -6.71 -18.01 4.52
N SER A 92 -6.32 -17.12 3.60
CA SER A 92 -4.93 -17.02 3.14
C SER A 92 -4.06 -16.17 4.05
N LYS A 93 -4.70 -15.45 5.00
CA LYS A 93 -4.06 -14.49 5.90
C LYS A 93 -3.35 -13.40 5.12
N GLU A 94 -4.07 -12.75 4.21
CA GLU A 94 -3.50 -11.74 3.31
C GLU A 94 -4.25 -10.43 3.43
N ILE A 95 -3.50 -9.33 3.45
CA ILE A 95 -4.04 -8.00 3.20
C ILE A 95 -3.76 -7.66 1.75
N PHE A 96 -4.76 -7.11 1.08
CA PHE A 96 -4.66 -6.63 -0.29
C PHE A 96 -5.42 -5.30 -0.46
N PHE A 97 -5.14 -4.60 -1.55
CA PHE A 97 -5.86 -3.40 -1.92
C PHE A 97 -6.41 -3.50 -3.35
N THR A 98 -7.37 -2.64 -3.63
CA THR A 98 -7.89 -2.44 -4.98
C THR A 98 -7.83 -0.96 -5.35
N LEU A 99 -7.61 -0.68 -6.63
CA LEU A 99 -7.70 0.66 -7.19
C LEU A 99 -8.64 0.63 -8.40
N ASN A 100 -9.69 1.43 -8.36
CA ASN A 100 -10.72 1.49 -9.40
C ASN A 100 -11.34 0.13 -9.75
N GLY A 101 -11.48 -0.73 -8.73
CA GLY A 101 -12.02 -2.08 -8.86
C GLY A 101 -11.01 -3.15 -9.26
N GLU A 102 -9.77 -2.77 -9.61
CA GLU A 102 -8.71 -3.72 -9.96
C GLU A 102 -7.97 -4.21 -8.71
N TYR A 103 -7.75 -5.53 -8.63
CA TYR A 103 -6.97 -6.16 -7.55
C TYR A 103 -5.47 -5.97 -7.79
N LEU A 104 -4.78 -5.36 -6.83
CA LEU A 104 -3.36 -5.00 -6.95
C LEU A 104 -2.37 -6.09 -6.49
N GLY A 105 -2.87 -7.27 -6.09
CA GLY A 105 -2.04 -8.35 -5.56
C GLY A 105 -1.98 -8.38 -4.03
N VAL A 106 -1.14 -9.26 -3.47
CA VAL A 106 -1.00 -9.38 -2.01
C VAL A 106 -0.08 -8.26 -1.50
N ALA A 107 -0.57 -7.45 -0.57
CA ALA A 107 0.22 -6.41 0.09
C ALA A 107 1.02 -7.00 1.26
N PHE A 108 0.36 -7.75 2.14
CA PHE A 108 0.98 -8.32 3.34
C PHE A 108 0.46 -9.73 3.63
N LYS A 109 1.31 -10.56 4.24
CA LYS A 109 0.94 -11.83 4.87
C LYS A 109 0.81 -11.61 6.37
N VAL A 110 -0.35 -11.93 6.94
CA VAL A 110 -0.72 -11.66 8.34
C VAL A 110 -0.74 -12.98 9.12
N GLY A 111 0.44 -13.53 9.42
CA GLY A 111 0.52 -14.76 10.21
C GLY A 111 1.69 -15.66 9.88
N GLY A 112 2.88 -15.19 10.20
CA GLY A 112 3.93 -15.92 10.91
C GLY A 112 4.29 -15.05 12.11
N GLY A 113 4.88 -15.61 13.18
CA GLY A 113 5.52 -14.74 14.18
C GLY A 113 6.47 -13.78 13.45
N ASP A 114 6.50 -12.52 13.87
CA ASP A 114 7.46 -11.55 13.34
C ASP A 114 8.85 -12.19 13.52
N GLU A 115 9.52 -12.57 12.42
CA GLU A 115 10.93 -13.00 12.49
C GLU A 115 11.85 -11.83 12.88
N ARG A 116 11.29 -10.65 13.11
CA ARG A 116 11.98 -9.46 13.65
C ARG A 116 11.74 -9.23 15.15
N ASP A 117 11.01 -10.14 15.81
CA ASP A 117 10.86 -10.18 17.28
C ASP A 117 11.79 -11.20 17.97
N GLN A 118 12.89 -11.62 17.32
CA GLN A 118 14.01 -12.37 17.94
C GLN A 118 15.31 -11.58 17.93
#